data_AF-A0A9E2PQY7-F1
#
_entry.id   AF-A0A9E2PQY7-F1
#
_cell.length_a   1.000
_cell.length_b   1.000
_cell.length_c   1.000
_cell.angle_alpha   90.00
_cell.angle_beta   90.00
_cell.angle_gamma   90.00
#
_symmetry.space_group_name_H-M   'P 1'
#
loop_
_entity.id
_entity.type
_entity.pdbx_description
1 polymer ?
#
loop_
_entity_poly.entity_id
_entity_poly.type
_entity_poly.pdbx_seq_one_letter_code
_entity_poly.pdbx_strand_id
1 'polypeptide(L)'
;MKRYFCLLGSASLVFGLWLSVAPLQAQMIFAGDGSDEPGFVAPIKANAPPPPPANIASAETLIPYPGPPVTPQSRSEKKNPPTPPVMFVKLKSQYGMLDWASRPNDLNNLLKDMKGKINVNFANECKSLADINTDPDKNPIIYRSGHFHFSFTPAERKRLREYLLAGGTIIFNTGMGSKPFFDSAKAELAEIFPEVKLQRLTSDHPLFHSYYDIGQVNYRKGVRAAGYTANEPLFYGVTIDCRTVAILSRWCMAIGWDALDDDTLQGYSTEDARKLGINILSYATSQRAWAKTVAHAMNFTDPDQVKAGKVFVAQVIYDGEWKTRHAGISVLLQQFNRRTDIPVKFGRQELKLSDAKIFDAPILYITGHETFQFSNAEAQNLREYLNKGGFLMAEACCGR
;
A
#
# COMPACT_ATOMS: atom_id res chain seq x y z
N MET A 1 -38.44 -71.78 16.73
CA MET A 1 -37.82 -73.11 16.82
C MET A 1 -36.40 -73.01 16.26
N LYS A 2 -35.37 -73.23 17.12
CA LYS A 2 -33.91 -73.52 16.90
C LYS A 2 -33.18 -72.88 15.68
N ARG A 3 -32.27 -71.89 15.85
CA ARG A 3 -30.83 -71.89 16.29
C ARG A 3 -29.82 -72.36 15.23
N TYR A 4 -28.76 -71.55 14.98
CA TYR A 4 -27.29 -71.78 14.82
C TYR A 4 -26.72 -70.49 14.14
N PHE A 5 -25.96 -69.55 14.74
CA PHE A 5 -24.61 -69.45 15.36
C PHE A 5 -23.38 -69.61 14.42
N CYS A 6 -22.43 -68.65 14.56
CA CYS A 6 -21.03 -68.55 14.08
C CYS A 6 -20.72 -68.18 12.61
N LEU A 7 -19.64 -67.47 12.24
CA LEU A 7 -18.69 -66.50 12.83
C LEU A 7 -17.70 -66.13 11.68
N LEU A 8 -17.27 -64.86 11.65
CA LEU A 8 -15.95 -64.33 11.22
C LEU A 8 -15.46 -64.40 9.76
N GLY A 9 -15.03 -63.22 9.27
CA GLY A 9 -14.20 -63.06 8.07
C GLY A 9 -14.06 -61.60 7.63
N SER A 10 -13.49 -60.73 8.47
CA SER A 10 -13.20 -59.34 8.15
C SER A 10 -11.94 -59.22 7.28
N ALA A 11 -12.10 -58.74 6.04
CA ALA A 11 -11.01 -58.32 5.17
C ALA A 11 -10.92 -56.79 5.16
N SER A 12 -9.93 -56.25 5.87
CA SER A 12 -9.57 -54.82 5.81
C SER A 12 -8.68 -54.56 4.59
N LEU A 13 -9.22 -53.87 3.59
CA LEU A 13 -8.47 -53.30 2.48
C LEU A 13 -7.82 -51.98 2.92
N VAL A 14 -6.49 -52.00 3.03
CA VAL A 14 -5.66 -50.81 3.25
C VAL A 14 -5.55 -50.04 1.93
N PHE A 15 -6.30 -48.94 1.80
CA PHE A 15 -6.05 -47.94 0.76
C PHE A 15 -5.10 -46.87 1.32
N GLY A 16 -3.84 -46.93 0.92
CA GLY A 16 -2.88 -45.87 1.17
C GLY A 16 -3.23 -44.63 0.36
N LEU A 17 -3.75 -43.59 1.02
CA LEU A 17 -3.90 -42.26 0.43
C LEU A 17 -2.51 -41.61 0.36
N TRP A 18 -1.91 -41.61 -0.83
CA TRP A 18 -0.85 -40.67 -1.16
C TRP A 18 -1.49 -39.28 -1.29
N LEU A 19 -1.38 -38.48 -0.23
CA LEU A 19 -1.66 -37.04 -0.29
C LEU A 19 -0.57 -36.38 -1.15
N SER A 20 -0.87 -36.21 -2.42
CA SER A 20 -0.13 -35.31 -3.29
C SER A 20 -0.28 -33.89 -2.75
N VAL A 21 0.82 -33.34 -2.22
CA VAL A 21 0.92 -31.93 -1.87
C VAL A 21 0.89 -31.14 -3.18
N ALA A 22 -0.28 -30.64 -3.55
CA ALA A 22 -0.40 -29.70 -4.66
C ALA A 22 0.38 -28.43 -4.30
N PRO A 23 1.20 -27.87 -5.21
CA PRO A 23 1.83 -26.59 -4.99
C PRO A 23 0.73 -25.53 -4.82
N LEU A 24 0.87 -24.68 -3.79
CA LEU A 24 0.06 -23.48 -3.56
C LEU A 24 0.19 -22.54 -4.77
N GLN A 25 -0.57 -22.79 -5.83
CA GLN A 25 -0.75 -21.83 -6.92
C GLN A 25 -1.50 -20.62 -6.35
N ALA A 26 -1.06 -19.42 -6.73
CA ALA A 26 -1.80 -18.19 -6.43
C ALA A 26 -3.26 -18.40 -6.83
N GLN A 27 -4.19 -18.30 -5.88
CA GLN A 27 -5.60 -18.23 -6.23
C GLN A 27 -5.79 -16.96 -7.06
N MET A 28 -6.01 -17.13 -8.37
CA MET A 28 -6.26 -16.02 -9.25
C MET A 28 -7.58 -15.37 -8.82
N ILE A 29 -7.52 -14.09 -8.46
CA ILE A 29 -8.72 -13.31 -8.08
C ILE A 29 -9.63 -13.11 -9.29
N PHE A 30 -9.04 -12.92 -10.47
CA PHE A 30 -9.71 -12.72 -11.75
C PHE A 30 -9.33 -13.84 -12.72
N ALA A 31 -10.25 -14.22 -13.60
CA ALA A 31 -9.96 -15.16 -14.68
C ALA A 31 -9.29 -14.43 -15.84
N GLY A 32 -8.03 -14.78 -16.17
CA GLY A 32 -7.28 -14.16 -17.26
C GLY A 32 -6.44 -12.94 -16.85
N ASP A 33 -5.84 -12.26 -17.83
CA ASP A 33 -4.99 -11.07 -17.65
C ASP A 33 -5.74 -9.75 -17.89
N GLY A 34 -7.03 -9.82 -18.26
CA GLY A 34 -7.90 -8.69 -18.50
C GLY A 34 -7.69 -8.00 -19.85
N SER A 35 -6.93 -8.59 -20.78
CA SER A 35 -6.70 -7.98 -22.11
C SER A 35 -7.98 -7.78 -22.93
N ASP A 36 -8.98 -8.62 -22.70
CA ASP A 36 -10.23 -8.67 -23.46
C ASP A 36 -11.37 -7.88 -22.77
N GLU A 37 -11.07 -7.24 -21.64
CA GLU A 37 -12.07 -6.54 -20.83
C GLU A 37 -12.29 -5.08 -21.25
N PRO A 38 -13.51 -4.54 -21.07
CA PRO A 38 -13.79 -3.15 -21.35
C PRO A 38 -12.97 -2.22 -20.44
N GLY A 39 -12.25 -1.27 -21.05
CA GLY A 39 -11.38 -0.33 -20.33
C GLY A 39 -9.95 -0.82 -20.12
N PHE A 40 -9.57 -1.97 -20.68
CA PHE A 40 -8.17 -2.32 -20.85
C PHE A 40 -7.47 -1.31 -21.78
N VAL A 41 -6.25 -0.93 -21.40
CA VAL A 41 -5.40 -0.05 -22.21
C VAL A 41 -4.08 -0.77 -22.45
N ALA A 42 -3.82 -1.14 -23.70
CA ALA A 42 -2.63 -1.91 -24.06
C ALA A 42 -1.33 -1.10 -23.85
N PRO A 43 -0.24 -1.75 -23.40
CA PRO A 43 1.05 -1.10 -23.29
C PRO A 43 1.60 -0.71 -24.66
N ILE A 44 2.04 0.53 -24.80
CA ILE A 44 2.71 1.04 -25.99
C ILE A 44 4.11 0.44 -26.03
N LYS A 45 4.42 -0.34 -27.07
CA LYS A 45 5.78 -0.81 -27.33
C LYS A 45 6.67 0.38 -27.65
N ALA A 46 7.77 0.55 -26.91
CA ALA A 46 8.78 1.52 -27.26
C ALA A 46 9.42 1.13 -28.61
N ASN A 47 9.63 2.10 -29.49
CA ASN A 47 10.44 1.89 -30.69
C ASN A 47 11.85 1.48 -30.25
N ALA A 48 12.44 0.48 -30.92
CA ALA A 48 13.80 0.07 -30.62
C ALA A 48 14.72 1.31 -30.72
N PRO A 49 15.63 1.52 -29.75
CA PRO A 49 16.59 2.61 -29.87
C PRO A 49 17.36 2.43 -31.19
N PRO A 50 17.69 3.53 -31.90
CA PRO A 50 18.55 3.44 -33.07
C PRO A 50 19.84 2.71 -32.64
N PRO A 51 20.38 1.83 -33.51
CA PRO A 51 21.63 1.15 -33.18
C PRO A 51 22.66 2.20 -32.79
N PRO A 52 23.48 1.94 -31.75
CA PRO A 52 24.51 2.88 -31.36
C PRO A 52 25.32 3.26 -32.60
N PRO A 53 25.68 4.55 -32.79
CA PRO A 53 26.48 4.96 -33.93
C PRO A 53 27.69 4.04 -33.99
N ALA A 54 27.93 3.45 -35.16
CA ALA A 54 29.07 2.58 -35.35
C ALA A 54 30.31 3.39 -34.96
N ASN A 55 30.96 2.99 -33.86
CA ASN A 55 32.25 3.54 -33.50
C ASN A 55 33.22 3.08 -34.58
N ILE A 56 33.38 3.89 -35.62
CA ILE A 56 34.54 3.78 -36.49
C ILE A 56 35.71 4.14 -35.58
N ALA A 57 36.48 3.14 -35.18
CA ALA A 57 37.74 3.34 -34.50
C ALA A 57 38.64 4.15 -35.44
N SER A 58 38.60 5.48 -35.31
CA SER A 58 39.59 6.37 -35.93
C SER A 58 40.87 6.28 -35.10
N ALA A 59 41.54 5.14 -35.18
CA ALA A 59 42.78 4.89 -34.47
C ALA A 59 43.60 3.80 -35.14
N GLU A 60 43.85 3.93 -36.43
CA GLU A 60 45.03 3.32 -37.06
C GLU A 60 45.76 4.36 -37.89
N THR A 61 46.20 5.44 -37.23
CA THR A 61 47.39 6.14 -37.71
C THR A 61 48.57 5.40 -37.11
N LEU A 62 49.18 4.51 -37.91
CA LEU A 62 50.46 3.89 -37.56
C LEU A 62 51.50 5.02 -37.47
N ILE A 63 51.80 5.48 -36.26
CA ILE A 63 52.86 6.47 -36.02
C ILE A 63 54.20 5.72 -36.17
N PRO A 64 55.02 6.00 -37.21
CA PRO A 64 56.20 5.20 -37.50
C PRO A 64 57.43 5.69 -36.72
N TYR A 65 57.26 6.01 -35.43
CA TYR A 65 58.36 6.42 -34.56
C TYR A 65 58.10 5.95 -33.11
N PRO A 66 59.09 5.40 -32.39
CA PRO A 66 58.96 5.16 -30.97
C PRO A 66 58.84 6.52 -30.28
N GLY A 67 57.64 6.85 -29.81
CA GLY A 67 57.41 8.05 -29.02
C GLY A 67 58.27 8.03 -27.74
N PRO A 68 58.68 9.20 -27.22
CA PRO A 68 59.42 9.28 -25.96
C PRO A 68 58.67 8.55 -24.83
N PRO A 69 59.37 8.06 -23.80
CA PRO A 69 58.76 7.24 -22.75
C PRO A 69 57.55 7.96 -22.16
N VAL A 70 56.36 7.40 -22.40
CA VAL A 70 55.10 7.91 -21.87
C VAL A 70 55.11 7.63 -20.38
N THR A 71 55.44 8.63 -19.57
CA THR A 71 55.17 8.59 -18.13
C THR A 71 53.66 8.38 -17.97
N PRO A 72 53.20 7.34 -17.23
CA PRO A 72 51.78 7.14 -16.99
C PRO A 72 51.23 8.40 -16.33
N GLN A 73 50.40 9.16 -17.04
CA GLN A 73 49.68 10.25 -16.41
C GLN A 73 48.77 9.63 -15.37
N SER A 74 48.89 10.07 -14.11
CA SER A 74 47.98 9.64 -13.06
C SER A 74 46.57 10.03 -13.49
N ARG A 75 45.76 9.06 -13.93
CA ARG A 75 44.33 9.26 -14.05
C ARG A 75 43.82 9.44 -12.62
N SER A 76 43.56 10.69 -12.24
CA SER A 76 42.65 10.95 -11.14
C SER A 76 41.27 10.49 -11.62
N GLU A 77 40.96 9.20 -11.46
CA GLU A 77 39.59 8.75 -11.59
C GLU A 77 38.78 9.55 -10.59
N LYS A 78 37.90 10.41 -11.13
CA LYS A 78 36.95 11.16 -10.32
C LYS A 78 36.11 10.11 -9.60
N LYS A 79 36.35 9.92 -8.30
CA LYS A 79 35.58 8.98 -7.48
C LYS A 79 34.11 9.27 -7.72
N ASN A 80 33.38 8.25 -8.17
CA ASN A 80 31.95 8.39 -8.36
C ASN A 80 31.36 8.87 -7.03
N PRO A 81 30.49 9.90 -7.04
CA PRO A 81 29.83 10.34 -5.83
C PRO A 81 29.10 9.15 -5.19
N PRO A 82 28.96 9.14 -3.85
CA PRO A 82 28.26 8.07 -3.15
C PRO A 82 26.86 7.89 -3.74
N THR A 83 26.47 6.63 -3.96
CA THR A 83 25.14 6.29 -4.48
C THR A 83 24.07 6.84 -3.54
N PRO A 84 23.07 7.55 -4.07
CA PRO A 84 22.01 8.08 -3.23
C PRO A 84 21.20 6.95 -2.58
N PRO A 85 20.61 7.19 -1.39
CA PRO A 85 19.76 6.21 -0.75
C PRO A 85 18.51 5.91 -1.60
N VAL A 86 18.07 4.66 -1.54
CA VAL A 86 16.90 4.17 -2.30
C VAL A 86 15.62 4.67 -1.64
N MET A 87 14.77 5.32 -2.42
CA MET A 87 13.46 5.81 -1.97
C MET A 87 12.32 5.00 -2.57
N PHE A 88 12.42 4.66 -3.86
CA PHE A 88 11.41 3.87 -4.56
C PHE A 88 11.93 2.49 -4.93
N VAL A 89 11.10 1.48 -4.72
CA VAL A 89 11.30 0.13 -5.27
C VAL A 89 10.18 -0.17 -6.24
N LYS A 90 10.50 -0.22 -7.53
CA LYS A 90 9.56 -0.56 -8.60
C LYS A 90 9.38 -2.08 -8.65
N LEU A 91 8.14 -2.53 -8.51
CA LEU A 91 7.80 -3.95 -8.56
C LEU A 91 7.84 -4.49 -9.98
N LYS A 92 8.59 -5.57 -10.18
CA LYS A 92 8.52 -6.36 -11.42
C LYS A 92 7.19 -7.10 -11.50
N SER A 93 6.73 -7.30 -12.73
CA SER A 93 5.53 -8.05 -13.07
C SER A 93 5.88 -9.26 -13.93
N GLN A 94 5.04 -10.29 -13.86
CA GLN A 94 5.15 -11.52 -14.66
C GLN A 94 5.01 -11.26 -16.17
N TYR A 95 4.36 -10.17 -16.56
CA TYR A 95 4.15 -9.77 -17.96
C TYR A 95 5.35 -9.02 -18.59
N GLY A 96 6.50 -8.98 -17.89
CA GLY A 96 7.72 -8.38 -18.40
C GLY A 96 7.70 -6.84 -18.42
N MET A 97 8.74 -6.24 -19.01
CA MET A 97 8.97 -4.79 -18.95
C MET A 97 7.86 -3.96 -19.60
N LEU A 98 7.11 -4.51 -20.55
CA LEU A 98 6.00 -3.80 -21.20
C LEU A 98 4.86 -3.47 -20.23
N ASP A 99 4.73 -4.24 -19.14
CA ASP A 99 3.71 -4.00 -18.12
C ASP A 99 4.23 -3.06 -17.02
N TRP A 100 5.18 -3.55 -16.22
CA TRP A 100 5.64 -2.82 -15.03
C TRP A 100 6.59 -1.67 -15.32
N ALA A 101 7.29 -1.71 -16.46
CA ALA A 101 8.23 -0.69 -16.90
C ALA A 101 7.80 -0.08 -18.24
N SER A 102 6.49 -0.01 -18.51
CA SER A 102 5.95 0.60 -19.73
C SER A 102 6.47 2.01 -19.94
N ARG A 103 6.76 2.71 -18.83
CA ARG A 103 7.56 3.94 -18.73
C ARG A 103 8.81 3.65 -17.88
N PRO A 104 10.00 3.41 -18.47
CA PRO A 104 11.18 3.04 -17.70
C PRO A 104 11.86 4.24 -17.01
N ASN A 105 11.67 5.47 -17.52
CA ASN A 105 12.32 6.67 -16.99
C ASN A 105 11.41 7.51 -16.08
N ASP A 106 10.19 7.06 -15.80
CA ASP A 106 9.20 7.79 -14.99
C ASP A 106 9.75 8.22 -13.61
N LEU A 107 10.18 7.26 -12.79
CA LEU A 107 10.72 7.52 -11.47
C LEU A 107 12.07 8.24 -11.53
N ASN A 108 12.91 7.95 -12.53
CA ASN A 108 14.19 8.63 -12.72
C ASN A 108 13.99 10.14 -12.95
N ASN A 109 13.02 10.50 -13.80
CA ASN A 109 12.69 11.89 -14.09
C ASN A 109 12.03 12.58 -12.88
N LEU A 110 11.12 11.90 -12.18
CA LEU A 110 10.53 12.43 -10.94
C LEU A 110 11.61 12.75 -9.89
N LEU A 111 12.55 11.83 -9.67
CA LEU A 111 13.65 12.01 -8.72
C LEU A 111 14.63 13.09 -9.17
N LYS A 112 14.86 13.24 -10.49
CA LYS A 112 15.65 14.35 -11.05
C LYS A 112 14.99 15.70 -10.81
N ASP A 113 13.69 15.80 -11.04
CA ASP A 113 12.91 17.03 -10.80
C ASP A 113 12.94 17.41 -9.32
N MET A 114 12.87 16.42 -8.43
CA MET A 114 13.02 16.61 -7.00
C MET A 114 14.39 17.13 -6.62
N LYS A 115 15.47 16.54 -7.16
CA LYS A 115 16.82 17.05 -6.92
C LYS A 115 16.94 18.51 -7.32
N GLY A 116 16.32 18.91 -8.43
CA GLY A 116 16.31 20.31 -8.90
C GLY A 116 15.49 21.25 -8.01
N LYS A 117 14.37 20.81 -7.44
CA LYS A 117 13.43 21.67 -6.70
C LYS A 117 13.62 21.68 -5.18
N ILE A 118 13.83 20.51 -4.59
CA ILE A 118 13.91 20.30 -3.14
C ILE A 118 15.33 19.95 -2.67
N ASN A 119 16.31 19.88 -3.58
CA ASN A 119 17.71 19.55 -3.29
C ASN A 119 17.88 18.21 -2.55
N VAL A 120 17.02 17.22 -2.84
CA VAL A 120 17.11 15.88 -2.26
C VAL A 120 17.56 14.88 -3.31
N ASN A 121 18.54 14.04 -2.97
CA ASN A 121 19.17 13.10 -3.88
C ASN A 121 18.79 11.66 -3.50
N PHE A 122 17.87 11.05 -4.25
CA PHE A 122 17.39 9.69 -4.04
C PHE A 122 17.59 8.81 -5.28
N ALA A 123 17.67 7.51 -5.06
CA ALA A 123 17.68 6.48 -6.10
C ALA A 123 16.35 5.71 -6.13
N ASN A 124 16.12 4.97 -7.22
CA ASN A 124 15.12 3.91 -7.27
C ASN A 124 15.77 2.59 -7.69
N GLU A 125 15.17 1.48 -7.30
CA GLU A 125 15.58 0.12 -7.68
C GLU A 125 14.40 -0.68 -8.21
N CYS A 126 14.66 -1.74 -8.97
CA CYS A 126 13.62 -2.62 -9.53
C CYS A 126 13.77 -4.03 -8.96
N LYS A 127 12.78 -4.51 -8.19
CA LYS A 127 12.82 -5.82 -7.50
C LYS A 127 11.52 -6.60 -7.70
N SER A 128 11.59 -7.92 -7.58
CA SER A 128 10.38 -8.73 -7.42
C SER A 128 9.87 -8.61 -5.98
N LEU A 129 8.60 -8.90 -5.72
CA LEU A 129 8.06 -8.84 -4.36
C LEU A 129 8.75 -9.84 -3.42
N ALA A 130 9.19 -10.99 -3.94
CA ALA A 130 9.93 -11.99 -3.20
C ALA A 130 11.26 -11.45 -2.65
N ASP A 131 11.96 -10.61 -3.43
CA ASP A 131 13.29 -10.06 -3.12
C ASP A 131 13.25 -8.82 -2.20
N ILE A 132 12.06 -8.33 -1.88
CA ILE A 132 11.91 -7.11 -1.08
C ILE A 132 12.13 -7.41 0.38
N ASN A 133 13.02 -6.63 1.00
CA ASN A 133 13.17 -6.62 2.44
C ASN A 133 11.92 -5.97 3.06
N THR A 134 11.30 -6.66 4.03
CA THR A 134 10.12 -6.17 4.75
C THR A 134 10.43 -4.97 5.63
N ASP A 135 11.71 -4.63 5.84
CA ASP A 135 12.16 -3.42 6.51
C ASP A 135 11.88 -2.16 5.65
N PRO A 136 10.98 -1.26 6.10
CA PRO A 136 10.69 0.00 5.44
C PRO A 136 11.89 0.94 5.35
N ASP A 137 12.98 0.69 6.09
CA ASP A 137 14.16 1.53 6.01
C ASP A 137 14.95 1.40 4.73
N LYS A 138 14.90 0.20 4.15
CA LYS A 138 15.59 -0.13 2.92
C LYS A 138 14.73 0.14 1.70
N ASN A 139 13.41 0.05 1.86
CA ASN A 139 12.45 0.22 0.78
C ASN A 139 11.30 1.11 1.30
N PRO A 140 11.46 2.44 1.36
CA PRO A 140 10.45 3.30 1.98
C PRO A 140 9.12 3.30 1.22
N ILE A 141 9.20 3.28 -0.11
CA ILE A 141 8.04 3.30 -0.99
C ILE A 141 8.19 2.19 -2.02
N ILE A 142 7.21 1.28 -2.02
CA ILE A 142 7.03 0.30 -3.10
C ILE A 142 6.12 0.94 -4.14
N TYR A 143 6.52 0.88 -5.41
CA TYR A 143 5.75 1.41 -6.52
C TYR A 143 5.44 0.28 -7.51
N ARG A 144 4.16 0.07 -7.80
CA ARG A 144 3.70 -0.88 -8.81
C ARG A 144 2.90 -0.12 -9.85
N SER A 145 3.27 -0.30 -11.10
CA SER A 145 2.45 0.13 -12.24
C SER A 145 2.24 -1.05 -13.18
N GLY A 146 1.19 -1.00 -13.98
CA GLY A 146 0.85 -2.07 -14.91
C GLY A 146 -0.49 -1.87 -15.59
N HIS A 147 -0.77 -2.72 -16.57
CA HIS A 147 -1.92 -2.68 -17.46
C HIS A 147 -2.87 -3.86 -17.22
N PHE A 148 -2.32 -5.01 -16.84
CA PHE A 148 -3.04 -6.27 -16.75
C PHE A 148 -3.54 -6.56 -15.33
N HIS A 149 -4.44 -7.53 -15.23
CA HIS A 149 -4.76 -8.17 -13.96
C HIS A 149 -3.51 -8.77 -13.32
N PHE A 150 -3.46 -8.70 -12.00
CA PHE A 150 -2.45 -9.37 -11.21
C PHE A 150 -3.06 -9.89 -9.92
N SER A 151 -2.40 -10.88 -9.33
CA SER A 151 -2.71 -11.34 -7.99
C SER A 151 -1.43 -11.67 -7.23
N PHE A 152 -1.48 -11.56 -5.91
CA PHE A 152 -0.41 -11.96 -5.01
C PHE A 152 -0.71 -13.33 -4.41
N THR A 153 0.35 -14.10 -4.13
CA THR A 153 0.21 -15.32 -3.34
C THR A 153 -0.18 -14.99 -1.89
N PRO A 154 -0.79 -15.92 -1.14
CA PRO A 154 -1.10 -15.69 0.28
C PRO A 154 0.13 -15.30 1.13
N ALA A 155 1.30 -15.87 0.82
CA ALA A 155 2.56 -15.52 1.49
C ALA A 155 3.01 -14.09 1.17
N GLU A 156 2.86 -13.66 -0.08
CA GLU A 156 3.16 -12.28 -0.51
C GLU A 156 2.20 -11.26 0.12
N ARG A 157 0.89 -11.57 0.19
CA ARG A 157 -0.10 -10.73 0.87
C ARG A 157 0.27 -10.53 2.33
N LYS A 158 0.63 -11.61 3.04
CA LYS A 158 1.08 -11.55 4.43
C LYS A 158 2.32 -10.67 4.59
N ARG A 159 3.35 -10.87 3.77
CA ARG A 159 4.58 -10.05 3.80
C ARG A 159 4.30 -8.58 3.51
N LEU A 160 3.45 -8.29 2.54
CA LEU A 160 3.08 -6.92 2.19
C LEU A 160 2.29 -6.27 3.33
N ARG A 161 1.39 -7.01 3.97
CA ARG A 161 0.68 -6.55 5.18
C ARG A 161 1.66 -6.17 6.29
N GLU A 162 2.61 -7.03 6.62
CA GLU A 162 3.64 -6.78 7.64
C GLU A 162 4.48 -5.54 7.30
N TYR A 163 4.92 -5.40 6.05
CA TYR A 163 5.65 -4.23 5.57
C TYR A 163 4.86 -2.92 5.73
N LEU A 164 3.57 -2.93 5.37
CA LEU A 164 2.71 -1.74 5.45
C LEU A 164 2.42 -1.33 6.91
N LEU A 165 2.20 -2.31 7.80
CA LEU A 165 2.04 -2.09 9.23
C LEU A 165 3.34 -1.63 9.90
N ALA A 166 4.51 -2.06 9.42
CA ALA A 166 5.81 -1.62 9.92
C ALA A 166 6.15 -0.16 9.51
N GLY A 167 5.34 0.47 8.66
CA GLY A 167 5.51 1.87 8.24
C GLY A 167 5.95 2.07 6.79
N GLY A 168 6.03 1.00 5.99
CA GLY A 168 6.25 1.10 4.56
C GLY A 168 5.03 1.61 3.81
N THR A 169 5.21 2.24 2.65
CA THR A 169 4.09 2.70 1.79
C THR A 169 4.11 1.95 0.47
N ILE A 170 2.93 1.64 -0.08
CA ILE A 170 2.79 1.12 -1.45
C ILE A 170 1.95 2.06 -2.31
N ILE A 171 2.38 2.25 -3.55
CA ILE A 171 1.66 3.03 -4.57
C ILE A 171 1.34 2.11 -5.73
N PHE A 172 0.05 2.01 -6.06
CA PHE A 172 -0.45 1.40 -7.28
C PHE A 172 -0.82 2.50 -8.27
N ASN A 173 -0.17 2.50 -9.42
CA ASN A 173 -0.41 3.46 -10.50
C ASN A 173 -0.88 2.72 -11.74
N THR A 174 -2.10 3.00 -12.21
CA THR A 174 -2.62 2.39 -13.44
C THR A 174 -1.73 2.76 -14.63
N GLY A 175 -1.34 1.76 -15.40
CA GLY A 175 -0.63 1.93 -16.66
C GLY A 175 -1.60 2.52 -17.68
N MET A 176 -1.38 3.79 -18.05
CA MET A 176 -2.22 4.53 -19.01
C MET A 176 -3.73 4.42 -18.76
N GLY A 177 -4.15 4.34 -17.49
CA GLY A 177 -5.57 4.28 -17.11
C GLY A 177 -6.22 2.89 -17.25
N SER A 178 -5.45 1.82 -17.47
CA SER A 178 -5.99 0.47 -17.63
C SER A 178 -6.84 0.02 -16.43
N LYS A 179 -8.09 -0.36 -16.70
CA LYS A 179 -9.08 -0.77 -15.68
C LYS A 179 -8.76 -2.12 -15.02
N PRO A 180 -8.32 -3.18 -15.73
CA PRO A 180 -7.97 -4.46 -15.12
C PRO A 180 -6.94 -4.34 -13.99
N PHE A 181 -5.87 -3.56 -14.20
CA PHE A 181 -4.89 -3.29 -13.15
C PHE A 181 -5.50 -2.61 -11.93
N PHE A 182 -6.39 -1.63 -12.15
CA PHE A 182 -7.08 -0.91 -11.06
C PHE A 182 -7.95 -1.85 -10.23
N ASP A 183 -8.72 -2.71 -10.89
CA ASP A 183 -9.62 -3.66 -10.23
C ASP A 183 -8.83 -4.73 -9.46
N SER A 184 -7.73 -5.23 -10.03
CA SER A 184 -6.79 -6.10 -9.32
C SER A 184 -6.21 -5.45 -8.08
N ALA A 185 -5.72 -4.21 -8.18
CA ALA A 185 -5.17 -3.51 -7.02
C ALA A 185 -6.22 -3.31 -5.92
N LYS A 186 -7.46 -2.99 -6.30
CA LYS A 186 -8.58 -2.86 -5.35
C LYS A 186 -8.89 -4.17 -4.64
N ALA A 187 -8.96 -5.27 -5.38
CA ALA A 187 -9.25 -6.58 -4.80
C ALA A 187 -8.11 -7.09 -3.91
N GLU A 188 -6.86 -6.93 -4.34
CA GLU A 188 -5.69 -7.29 -3.52
C GLU A 188 -5.61 -6.49 -2.22
N LEU A 189 -5.94 -5.19 -2.24
CA LEU A 189 -5.99 -4.38 -1.02
C LEU A 189 -7.09 -4.84 -0.06
N ALA A 190 -8.24 -5.28 -0.59
CA ALA A 190 -9.32 -5.85 0.23
C ALA A 190 -8.93 -7.20 0.86
N GLU A 191 -8.14 -8.03 0.17
CA GLU A 191 -7.63 -9.29 0.71
C GLU A 191 -6.50 -9.08 1.73
N ILE A 192 -5.66 -8.05 1.55
CA ILE A 192 -4.56 -7.72 2.48
C ILE A 192 -5.12 -7.10 3.77
N PHE A 193 -6.12 -6.23 3.68
CA PHE A 193 -6.78 -5.56 4.81
C PHE A 193 -8.30 -5.74 4.75
N PRO A 194 -8.83 -6.96 5.04
CA PRO A 194 -10.27 -7.21 5.01
C PRO A 194 -11.07 -6.36 6.02
N GLU A 195 -10.40 -5.84 7.05
CA GLU A 195 -11.00 -4.99 8.07
C GLU A 195 -11.05 -3.50 7.72
N VAL A 196 -10.35 -3.05 6.67
CA VAL A 196 -10.32 -1.65 6.24
C VAL A 196 -10.87 -1.52 4.83
N LYS A 197 -11.89 -0.67 4.65
CA LYS A 197 -12.45 -0.41 3.32
C LYS A 197 -11.51 0.49 2.53
N LEU A 198 -11.28 0.16 1.25
CA LEU A 198 -10.62 1.08 0.33
C LEU A 198 -11.54 2.28 0.04
N GLN A 199 -11.11 3.48 0.42
CA GLN A 199 -11.89 4.71 0.29
C GLN A 199 -11.27 5.65 -0.74
N ARG A 200 -12.10 6.54 -1.31
CA ARG A 200 -11.62 7.64 -2.16
C ARG A 200 -11.02 8.71 -1.26
N LEU A 201 -9.81 9.18 -1.59
CA LEU A 201 -9.20 10.31 -0.89
C LEU A 201 -9.89 11.60 -1.33
N THR A 202 -10.39 12.35 -0.35
CA THR A 202 -11.03 13.66 -0.54
C THR A 202 -10.00 14.76 -0.77
N SER A 203 -10.42 15.90 -1.31
CA SER A 203 -9.52 17.00 -1.68
C SER A 203 -8.78 17.63 -0.49
N ASP A 204 -9.33 17.52 0.73
CA ASP A 204 -8.69 17.97 1.97
C ASP A 204 -7.59 17.01 2.45
N HIS A 205 -7.42 15.82 1.85
CA HIS A 205 -6.46 14.81 2.30
C HIS A 205 -5.01 15.34 2.38
N PRO A 206 -4.19 15.04 3.42
CA PRO A 206 -2.89 15.68 3.59
C PRO A 206 -1.92 15.35 2.46
N LEU A 207 -2.16 14.24 1.76
CA LEU A 207 -1.45 13.88 0.53
C LEU A 207 -1.51 15.00 -0.51
N PHE A 208 -2.63 15.72 -0.63
CA PHE A 208 -2.77 16.82 -1.59
C PHE A 208 -2.23 18.16 -1.10
N HIS A 209 -1.76 18.23 0.15
CA HIS A 209 -1.32 19.47 0.82
C HIS A 209 0.07 19.37 1.46
N SER A 210 0.84 18.32 1.15
CA SER A 210 2.10 18.03 1.84
C SER A 210 3.27 18.93 1.40
N TYR A 211 3.32 19.35 0.14
CA TYR A 211 4.36 20.26 -0.37
C TYR A 211 3.75 21.35 -1.24
N TYR A 212 2.99 20.96 -2.25
CA TYR A 212 2.06 21.81 -2.97
C TYR A 212 0.66 21.67 -2.35
N ASP A 213 -0.12 22.73 -2.40
CA ASP A 213 -1.57 22.72 -2.17
C ASP A 213 -2.26 22.42 -3.51
N ILE A 214 -2.94 21.26 -3.58
CA ILE A 214 -3.57 20.73 -4.80
C ILE A 214 -5.06 20.47 -4.52
N GLY A 215 -5.89 21.47 -4.77
CA GLY A 215 -7.36 21.28 -4.78
C GLY A 215 -7.90 20.67 -6.07
N GLN A 216 -7.26 20.94 -7.21
CA GLN A 216 -7.68 20.50 -8.54
C GLN A 216 -6.48 20.14 -9.42
N VAL A 217 -6.72 19.30 -10.43
CA VAL A 217 -5.72 18.82 -11.39
C VAL A 217 -6.27 18.84 -12.80
N ASN A 218 -5.38 19.05 -13.77
CA ASN A 218 -5.69 18.95 -15.17
C ASN A 218 -5.45 17.52 -15.66
N TYR A 219 -6.48 16.96 -16.28
CA TYR A 219 -6.41 15.66 -16.93
C TYR A 219 -6.19 15.82 -18.43
N ARG A 220 -5.51 14.85 -19.03
CA ARG A 220 -5.34 14.75 -20.48
C ARG A 220 -6.66 14.46 -21.18
N LYS A 221 -6.74 14.77 -22.49
CA LYS A 221 -7.94 14.49 -23.30
C LYS A 221 -8.36 13.03 -23.27
N GLY A 222 -7.42 12.10 -23.19
CA GLY A 222 -7.70 10.67 -23.06
C GLY A 222 -8.62 10.32 -21.87
N VAL A 223 -8.43 10.98 -20.73
CA VAL A 223 -9.28 10.79 -19.54
C VAL A 223 -10.69 11.34 -19.76
N ARG A 224 -10.80 12.47 -20.46
CA ARG A 224 -12.10 13.07 -20.81
C ARG A 224 -12.87 12.18 -21.77
N ALA A 225 -12.18 11.61 -22.77
CA ALA A 225 -12.76 10.65 -23.70
C ALA A 225 -13.23 9.36 -22.99
N ALA A 226 -12.56 8.97 -21.90
CA ALA A 226 -12.97 7.86 -21.04
C ALA A 226 -14.17 8.19 -20.12
N GLY A 227 -14.72 9.41 -20.19
CA GLY A 227 -15.94 9.82 -19.50
C GLY A 227 -15.75 10.50 -18.14
N TYR A 228 -14.51 10.77 -17.69
CA TYR A 228 -14.27 11.43 -16.41
C TYR A 228 -14.12 12.94 -16.57
N THR A 229 -15.08 13.69 -16.03
CA THR A 229 -15.21 15.15 -16.23
C THR A 229 -14.79 15.98 -15.03
N ALA A 230 -14.68 15.40 -13.84
CA ALA A 230 -14.25 16.12 -12.65
C ALA A 230 -12.77 16.52 -12.70
N ASN A 231 -12.41 17.58 -11.97
CA ASN A 231 -11.03 18.10 -11.86
C ASN A 231 -10.39 17.76 -10.51
N GLU A 232 -11.03 16.96 -9.68
CA GLU A 232 -10.46 16.49 -8.42
C GLU A 232 -9.45 15.37 -8.69
N PRO A 233 -8.33 15.30 -7.95
CA PRO A 233 -7.43 14.15 -8.02
C PRO A 233 -8.18 12.86 -7.65
N LEU A 234 -8.15 11.85 -8.52
CA LEU A 234 -8.85 10.59 -8.28
C LEU A 234 -7.90 9.52 -7.72
N PHE A 235 -7.75 9.55 -6.41
CA PHE A 235 -6.99 8.57 -5.65
C PHE A 235 -7.89 7.81 -4.68
N TYR A 236 -7.51 6.57 -4.43
CA TYR A 236 -8.05 5.74 -3.39
C TYR A 236 -6.94 5.39 -2.40
N GLY A 237 -7.29 5.15 -1.14
CA GLY A 237 -6.31 4.79 -0.14
C GLY A 237 -6.86 3.83 0.90
N VAL A 238 -5.94 3.08 1.49
CA VAL A 238 -6.17 2.33 2.72
C VAL A 238 -5.47 3.10 3.84
N THR A 239 -6.26 3.56 4.81
CA THR A 239 -5.78 4.33 5.95
C THR A 239 -5.72 3.43 7.18
N ILE A 240 -4.57 3.45 7.85
CA ILE A 240 -4.29 2.70 9.07
C ILE A 240 -3.55 3.63 10.03
N ASP A 241 -4.02 3.76 11.28
CA ASP A 241 -3.41 4.64 12.30
C ASP A 241 -3.29 6.11 11.88
N CYS A 242 -4.33 6.65 11.21
CA CYS A 242 -4.32 7.98 10.59
C CYS A 242 -3.26 8.18 9.49
N ARG A 243 -2.74 7.09 8.91
CA ARG A 243 -1.77 7.11 7.82
C ARG A 243 -2.27 6.30 6.64
N THR A 244 -2.30 6.89 5.46
CA THR A 244 -2.58 6.16 4.22
C THR A 244 -1.36 5.30 3.86
N VAL A 245 -1.49 3.99 4.07
CA VAL A 245 -0.40 3.03 3.85
C VAL A 245 -0.32 2.56 2.40
N ALA A 246 -1.48 2.49 1.73
CA ALA A 246 -1.58 2.13 0.33
C ALA A 246 -2.32 3.22 -0.44
N ILE A 247 -1.73 3.66 -1.55
CA ILE A 247 -2.27 4.70 -2.42
C ILE A 247 -2.52 4.08 -3.79
N LEU A 248 -3.75 4.16 -4.30
CA LEU A 248 -4.14 3.68 -5.62
C LEU A 248 -4.60 4.87 -6.47
N SER A 249 -3.88 5.17 -7.55
CA SER A 249 -4.29 6.20 -8.51
C SER A 249 -5.13 5.59 -9.62
N ARG A 250 -6.31 6.15 -9.91
CA ARG A 250 -7.16 5.68 -11.01
C ARG A 250 -6.56 6.01 -12.37
N TRP A 251 -5.97 7.19 -12.51
CA TRP A 251 -5.39 7.70 -13.77
C TRP A 251 -3.86 7.67 -13.71
N CYS A 252 -3.21 7.55 -14.88
CA CYS A 252 -1.77 7.35 -14.91
C CYS A 252 -0.98 8.62 -14.58
N MET A 253 -0.09 8.54 -13.58
CA MET A 253 0.90 9.60 -13.29
C MET A 253 2.19 9.42 -14.11
N ALA A 254 2.57 8.16 -14.39
CA ALA A 254 3.85 7.84 -15.02
C ALA A 254 4.06 8.48 -16.40
N ILE A 255 2.98 8.71 -17.17
CA ILE A 255 3.05 9.41 -18.46
C ILE A 255 3.56 10.85 -18.27
N GLY A 256 3.06 11.53 -17.23
CA GLY A 256 3.49 12.89 -16.90
C GLY A 256 4.90 12.93 -16.33
N TRP A 257 5.32 11.91 -15.59
CA TRP A 257 6.71 11.82 -15.09
C TRP A 257 7.72 11.53 -16.19
N ASP A 258 7.35 10.70 -17.17
CA ASP A 258 8.15 10.45 -18.37
C ASP A 258 8.12 11.61 -19.38
N ALA A 259 7.29 12.62 -19.11
CA ALA A 259 7.08 13.81 -19.93
C ALA A 259 6.67 13.49 -21.39
N LEU A 260 5.88 12.44 -21.59
CA LEU A 260 5.37 12.11 -22.91
C LEU A 260 4.35 13.15 -23.37
N ASP A 261 4.55 13.69 -24.56
CA ASP A 261 3.67 14.66 -25.20
C ASP A 261 2.60 13.97 -26.05
N ASP A 262 1.79 13.13 -25.41
CA ASP A 262 0.61 12.54 -26.01
C ASP A 262 -0.61 12.76 -25.11
N ASP A 263 -1.48 13.67 -25.54
CA ASP A 263 -2.69 14.05 -24.81
C ASP A 263 -3.84 13.05 -25.00
N THR A 264 -3.72 12.09 -25.93
CA THR A 264 -4.74 11.05 -26.15
C THR A 264 -4.71 9.96 -25.07
N LEU A 265 -3.61 9.86 -24.32
CA LEU A 265 -3.45 8.86 -23.27
C LEU A 265 -4.20 9.26 -21.98
N GLN A 266 -4.65 8.24 -21.25
CA GLN A 266 -5.41 8.43 -20.01
C GLN A 266 -4.47 8.66 -18.82
N GLY A 267 -4.21 9.93 -18.51
CA GLY A 267 -3.40 10.33 -17.36
C GLY A 267 -3.56 11.80 -16.97
N TYR A 268 -2.80 12.20 -15.96
CA TYR A 268 -2.70 13.60 -15.54
C TYR A 268 -1.83 14.40 -16.53
N SER A 269 -1.98 15.73 -16.52
CA SER A 269 -1.06 16.65 -17.18
C SER A 269 0.37 16.44 -16.66
N THR A 270 1.38 16.76 -17.47
CA THR A 270 2.80 16.63 -17.07
C THR A 270 3.12 17.42 -15.79
N GLU A 271 2.59 18.63 -15.68
CA GLU A 271 2.84 19.49 -14.52
C GLU A 271 2.17 18.95 -13.26
N ASP A 272 0.88 18.58 -13.34
CA ASP A 272 0.13 18.12 -12.17
C ASP A 272 0.57 16.72 -11.74
N ALA A 273 0.93 15.83 -12.67
CA ALA A 273 1.55 14.56 -12.34
C ALA A 273 2.83 14.75 -11.51
N ARG A 274 3.71 15.69 -11.90
CA ARG A 274 4.94 16.00 -11.15
C ARG A 274 4.64 16.56 -9.76
N LYS A 275 3.68 17.50 -9.64
CA LYS A 275 3.25 18.04 -8.34
C LYS A 275 2.70 16.95 -7.43
N LEU A 276 1.83 16.09 -7.96
CA LEU A 276 1.29 14.92 -7.23
C LEU A 276 2.40 13.97 -6.79
N GLY A 277 3.39 13.68 -7.64
CA GLY A 277 4.55 12.84 -7.28
C GLY A 277 5.37 13.42 -6.14
N ILE A 278 5.60 14.74 -6.15
CA ILE A 278 6.31 15.47 -5.07
C ILE A 278 5.54 15.40 -3.76
N ASN A 279 4.22 15.62 -3.83
CA ASN A 279 3.33 15.55 -2.69
C ASN A 279 3.29 14.15 -2.06
N ILE A 280 3.12 13.10 -2.89
CA ILE A 280 3.08 11.71 -2.41
C ILE A 280 4.39 11.35 -1.71
N LEU A 281 5.54 11.75 -2.25
CA LEU A 281 6.82 11.51 -1.60
C LEU A 281 6.93 12.28 -0.28
N SER A 282 6.59 13.56 -0.28
CA SER A 282 6.65 14.41 0.90
C SER A 282 5.76 13.85 2.01
N TYR A 283 4.57 13.37 1.66
CA TYR A 283 3.64 12.68 2.55
C TYR A 283 4.26 11.40 3.11
N ALA A 284 4.72 10.49 2.24
CA ALA A 284 5.24 9.18 2.65
C ALA A 284 6.49 9.31 3.54
N THR A 285 7.37 10.25 3.23
CA THR A 285 8.59 10.51 4.03
C THR A 285 8.28 11.16 5.37
N SER A 286 7.38 12.15 5.42
CA SER A 286 6.96 12.80 6.65
C SER A 286 6.25 11.84 7.61
N GLN A 287 5.35 11.00 7.07
CA GLN A 287 4.56 10.07 7.86
C GLN A 287 5.33 8.82 8.31
N ARG A 288 6.50 8.53 7.71
CA ARG A 288 7.32 7.36 8.06
C ARG A 288 7.88 7.43 9.48
N ALA A 289 8.32 8.61 9.93
CA ALA A 289 8.85 8.77 11.29
C ALA A 289 7.77 8.46 12.33
N TRP A 290 6.56 8.96 12.12
CA TRP A 290 5.39 8.65 12.95
C TRP A 290 5.04 7.16 12.92
N ALA A 291 4.99 6.55 11.72
CA ALA A 291 4.61 5.15 11.56
C ALA A 291 5.52 4.19 12.34
N LYS A 292 6.84 4.44 12.39
CA LYS A 292 7.77 3.63 13.17
C LYS A 292 7.45 3.63 14.66
N THR A 293 7.15 4.80 15.21
CA THR A 293 6.80 4.95 16.63
C THR A 293 5.52 4.17 16.94
N VAL A 294 4.52 4.25 16.06
CA VAL A 294 3.26 3.51 16.21
C VAL A 294 3.45 2.00 16.05
N ALA A 295 4.24 1.54 15.08
CA ALA A 295 4.54 0.13 14.88
C ALA A 295 5.23 -0.49 16.10
N HIS A 296 6.18 0.23 16.73
CA HIS A 296 6.78 -0.20 17.99
C HIS A 296 5.73 -0.30 19.11
N ALA A 297 4.75 0.60 19.11
CA ALA A 297 3.66 0.57 20.08
C ALA A 297 2.63 -0.55 19.83
N MET A 298 2.57 -1.18 18.66
CA MET A 298 1.69 -2.34 18.44
C MET A 298 2.21 -3.63 19.08
N ASN A 299 3.50 -3.69 19.42
CA ASN A 299 4.11 -4.87 20.05
C ASN A 299 3.79 -4.99 21.56
N PHE A 300 2.90 -4.15 22.11
CA PHE A 300 2.45 -4.28 23.49
C PHE A 300 1.44 -5.43 23.60
N THR A 301 1.95 -6.65 23.77
CA THR A 301 1.17 -7.79 24.25
C THR A 301 1.02 -7.71 25.75
N ASP A 302 -0.20 -7.96 26.26
CA ASP A 302 -0.49 -8.12 27.69
C ASP A 302 0.39 -9.26 28.24
N PRO A 303 1.48 -9.00 28.99
CA PRO A 303 2.40 -10.04 29.43
C PRO A 303 1.72 -11.00 30.39
N ASP A 304 0.79 -10.46 31.17
CA ASP A 304 -0.03 -11.18 32.11
C ASP A 304 -1.44 -11.23 31.52
N GLN A 305 -1.95 -12.40 31.16
CA GLN A 305 -3.38 -12.57 30.89
C GLN A 305 -4.14 -12.38 32.22
N VAL A 306 -4.19 -11.15 32.74
CA VAL A 306 -4.73 -10.85 34.05
C VAL A 306 -6.22 -11.17 33.98
N LYS A 307 -6.63 -12.28 34.63
CA LYS A 307 -8.05 -12.65 34.79
C LYS A 307 -8.85 -11.58 35.53
N ALA A 308 -8.17 -10.66 36.21
CA ALA A 308 -8.72 -9.66 37.10
C ALA A 308 -8.50 -8.24 36.54
N GLY A 309 -9.50 -7.70 35.86
CA GLY A 309 -9.59 -6.27 35.58
C GLY A 309 -11.05 -5.90 35.28
N LYS A 310 -11.76 -5.31 36.25
CA LYS A 310 -13.15 -4.82 36.08
C LYS A 310 -13.24 -3.61 35.14
N VAL A 311 -12.10 -3.03 34.74
CA VAL A 311 -12.03 -1.84 33.90
C VAL A 311 -11.45 -2.23 32.54
N PHE A 312 -12.30 -2.17 31.52
CA PHE A 312 -11.94 -2.35 30.12
C PHE A 312 -12.67 -1.31 29.28
N VAL A 313 -12.13 -1.00 28.11
CA VAL A 313 -12.76 -0.10 27.15
C VAL A 313 -13.33 -0.93 26.01
N ALA A 314 -14.63 -0.81 25.77
CA ALA A 314 -15.26 -1.40 24.59
C ALA A 314 -15.22 -0.39 23.44
N GLN A 315 -14.60 -0.76 22.32
CA GLN A 315 -14.57 0.04 21.11
C GLN A 315 -15.82 -0.22 20.28
N VAL A 316 -16.53 0.84 19.95
CA VAL A 316 -17.78 0.79 19.20
C VAL A 316 -17.51 0.54 17.72
N ILE A 317 -18.18 -0.47 17.17
CA ILE A 317 -18.25 -0.76 15.74
C ILE A 317 -19.44 0.00 15.15
N TYR A 318 -19.20 0.79 14.12
CA TYR A 318 -20.24 1.46 13.33
C TYR A 318 -19.92 1.36 11.83
N ASP A 319 -20.86 1.77 10.97
CA ASP A 319 -20.60 1.80 9.52
C ASP A 319 -19.72 3.01 9.16
N GLY A 320 -18.44 2.73 8.91
CA GLY A 320 -17.39 3.72 8.63
C GLY A 320 -16.04 3.23 9.15
N GLU A 321 -15.03 4.11 9.16
CA GLU A 321 -13.72 3.79 9.74
C GLU A 321 -13.71 3.94 11.26
N TRP A 322 -14.06 2.87 11.97
CA TRP A 322 -14.12 2.85 13.44
C TRP A 322 -12.81 2.36 14.10
N LYS A 323 -11.90 1.70 13.36
CA LYS A 323 -10.55 1.31 13.81
C LYS A 323 -9.47 2.27 13.29
N THR A 324 -9.55 3.51 13.75
CA THR A 324 -8.66 4.58 13.28
C THR A 324 -7.23 4.46 13.81
N ARG A 325 -7.05 3.82 14.99
CA ARG A 325 -5.73 3.48 15.56
C ARG A 325 -5.71 2.12 16.26
N HIS A 326 -4.83 1.20 15.87
CA HIS A 326 -4.73 -0.16 16.42
C HIS A 326 -4.05 -0.24 17.79
N ALA A 327 -3.09 0.64 18.10
CA ALA A 327 -2.39 0.63 19.40
C ALA A 327 -2.91 1.66 20.41
N GLY A 328 -3.61 2.71 19.95
CA GLY A 328 -3.85 3.92 20.76
C GLY A 328 -4.48 3.67 22.14
N ILE A 329 -5.59 2.93 22.21
CA ILE A 329 -6.26 2.64 23.49
C ILE A 329 -5.44 1.68 24.36
N SER A 330 -4.76 0.69 23.77
CA SER A 330 -3.93 -0.24 24.54
C SER A 330 -2.76 0.50 25.21
N VAL A 331 -2.13 1.45 24.51
CA VAL A 331 -1.11 2.33 25.08
C VAL A 331 -1.69 3.22 26.18
N LEU A 332 -2.86 3.83 25.97
CA LEU A 332 -3.53 4.65 26.98
C LEU A 332 -3.81 3.84 28.26
N LEU A 333 -4.38 2.64 28.11
CA LEU A 333 -4.69 1.75 29.22
C LEU A 333 -3.42 1.31 29.95
N GLN A 334 -2.33 1.03 29.23
CA GLN A 334 -1.03 0.73 29.83
C GLN A 334 -0.50 1.91 30.66
N GLN A 335 -0.55 3.13 30.12
CA GLN A 335 -0.13 4.32 30.85
C GLN A 335 -1.00 4.59 32.08
N PHE A 336 -2.31 4.34 31.98
CA PHE A 336 -3.23 4.44 33.10
C PHE A 336 -2.89 3.44 34.20
N ASN A 337 -2.69 2.17 33.86
CA ASN A 337 -2.29 1.14 34.81
C ASN A 337 -0.95 1.49 35.49
N ARG A 338 0.06 1.88 34.72
CA ARG A 338 1.38 2.25 35.26
C ARG A 338 1.38 3.46 36.20
N ARG A 339 0.38 4.34 36.11
CA ARG A 339 0.28 5.57 36.91
C ARG A 339 -0.65 5.44 38.10
N THR A 340 -1.61 4.54 38.04
CA THR A 340 -2.68 4.40 39.05
C THR A 340 -2.62 3.06 39.80
N ASP A 341 -1.82 2.11 39.32
CA ASP A 341 -1.78 0.71 39.75
C ASP A 341 -3.13 -0.02 39.67
N ILE A 342 -4.12 0.58 38.98
CA ILE A 342 -5.43 -0.04 38.76
C ILE A 342 -5.28 -1.10 37.65
N PRO A 343 -5.65 -2.37 37.89
CA PRO A 343 -5.57 -3.40 36.87
C PRO A 343 -6.64 -3.16 35.79
N VAL A 344 -6.18 -3.08 34.54
CA VAL A 344 -7.03 -2.89 33.36
C VAL A 344 -6.78 -4.01 32.38
N LYS A 345 -7.80 -4.35 31.58
CA LYS A 345 -7.64 -5.28 30.47
C LYS A 345 -7.17 -4.50 29.23
N PHE A 346 -5.97 -4.79 28.71
CA PHE A 346 -5.45 -4.10 27.51
C PHE A 346 -6.09 -4.57 26.20
N GLY A 347 -6.70 -5.76 26.22
CA GLY A 347 -7.47 -6.30 25.11
C GLY A 347 -8.76 -5.51 24.88
N ARG A 348 -8.89 -4.92 23.68
CA ARG A 348 -10.10 -4.24 23.25
C ARG A 348 -11.25 -5.23 23.09
N GLN A 349 -12.42 -4.85 23.58
CA GLN A 349 -13.67 -5.54 23.26
C GLN A 349 -14.39 -4.75 22.16
N GLU A 350 -14.61 -5.37 21.01
CA GLU A 350 -15.23 -4.71 19.86
C GLU A 350 -16.73 -5.03 19.89
N LEU A 351 -17.58 -4.01 20.03
CA LEU A 351 -19.03 -4.17 20.20
C LEU A 351 -19.80 -3.27 19.24
N LYS A 352 -20.88 -3.79 18.67
CA LYS A 352 -21.90 -2.95 18.00
C LYS A 352 -22.82 -2.36 19.06
N LEU A 353 -23.34 -1.16 18.83
CA LEU A 353 -24.34 -0.55 19.73
C LEU A 353 -25.67 -1.31 19.79
N SER A 354 -25.91 -2.22 18.85
CA SER A 354 -27.05 -3.14 18.87
C SER A 354 -26.85 -4.36 19.77
N ASP A 355 -25.62 -4.63 20.25
CA ASP A 355 -25.32 -5.78 21.12
C ASP A 355 -25.70 -5.46 22.58
N ALA A 356 -26.40 -6.37 23.26
CA ALA A 356 -26.71 -6.22 24.69
C ALA A 356 -25.46 -6.18 25.58
N LYS A 357 -24.32 -6.73 25.11
CA LYS A 357 -23.05 -6.68 25.84
C LYS A 357 -22.51 -5.27 26.09
N ILE A 358 -23.04 -4.25 25.41
CA ILE A 358 -22.65 -2.86 25.70
C ILE A 358 -23.00 -2.47 27.15
N PHE A 359 -24.03 -3.08 27.74
CA PHE A 359 -24.46 -2.78 29.11
C PHE A 359 -23.48 -3.33 30.17
N ASP A 360 -22.62 -4.29 29.79
CA ASP A 360 -21.55 -4.81 30.65
C ASP A 360 -20.26 -3.97 30.55
N ALA A 361 -20.16 -3.09 29.54
CA ALA A 361 -18.98 -2.27 29.30
C ALA A 361 -18.98 -1.03 30.21
N PRO A 362 -17.96 -0.82 31.06
CA PRO A 362 -17.93 0.35 31.92
C PRO A 362 -17.68 1.64 31.13
N ILE A 363 -16.96 1.54 30.01
CA ILE A 363 -16.64 2.66 29.12
C ILE A 363 -16.81 2.20 27.67
N LEU A 364 -17.63 2.93 26.91
CA LEU A 364 -17.65 2.87 25.46
C LEU A 364 -16.70 3.91 24.87
N TYR A 365 -15.97 3.52 23.83
CA TYR A 365 -15.10 4.39 23.05
C TYR A 365 -15.51 4.38 21.59
N ILE A 366 -15.73 5.56 21.02
CA ILE A 366 -15.98 5.75 19.59
C ILE A 366 -14.94 6.70 19.01
N THR A 367 -14.41 6.36 17.85
CA THR A 367 -13.46 7.19 17.10
C THR A 367 -13.69 7.05 15.62
N GLY A 368 -13.43 8.11 14.88
CA GLY A 368 -13.67 8.22 13.45
C GLY A 368 -13.17 9.55 12.92
N HIS A 369 -13.07 9.69 11.60
CA HIS A 369 -12.91 10.98 10.92
C HIS A 369 -13.99 11.22 9.85
N GLU A 370 -14.94 10.28 9.71
CA GLU A 370 -16.05 10.38 8.77
C GLU A 370 -17.35 10.65 9.52
N THR A 371 -18.30 11.28 8.83
CA THR A 371 -19.68 11.35 9.30
C THR A 371 -20.28 9.96 9.35
N PHE A 372 -20.88 9.60 10.48
CA PHE A 372 -21.61 8.36 10.66
C PHE A 372 -23.04 8.63 11.12
N GLN A 373 -23.91 7.64 10.95
CA GLN A 373 -25.26 7.67 11.48
C GLN A 373 -25.55 6.38 12.24
N PHE A 374 -26.17 6.49 13.40
CA PHE A 374 -26.68 5.34 14.12
C PHE A 374 -28.07 4.99 13.62
N SER A 375 -28.36 3.70 13.54
CA SER A 375 -29.73 3.22 13.38
C SER A 375 -30.58 3.60 14.61
N ASN A 376 -31.90 3.59 14.44
CA ASN A 376 -32.83 3.86 15.55
C ASN A 376 -32.60 2.93 16.75
N ALA A 377 -32.28 1.65 16.50
CA ALA A 377 -32.00 0.67 17.54
C ALA A 377 -30.69 0.98 18.30
N GLU A 378 -29.62 1.31 17.58
CA GLU A 378 -28.33 1.69 18.17
C GLU A 378 -28.44 2.97 18.99
N ALA A 379 -29.17 3.97 18.49
CA ALA A 379 -29.41 5.22 19.20
C ALA A 379 -30.25 5.00 20.48
N GLN A 380 -31.25 4.11 20.43
CA GLN A 380 -32.05 3.75 21.60
C GLN A 380 -31.22 3.03 22.66
N ASN A 381 -30.44 2.03 22.26
CA ASN A 381 -29.56 1.29 23.15
C ASN A 381 -28.50 2.19 23.80
N LEU A 382 -27.87 3.08 23.02
CA LEU A 382 -26.90 4.04 23.54
C LEU A 382 -27.55 5.00 24.55
N ARG A 383 -28.77 5.47 24.27
CA ARG A 383 -29.53 6.29 25.23
C ARG A 383 -29.78 5.53 26.53
N GLU A 384 -30.20 4.28 26.44
CA GLU A 384 -30.43 3.44 27.63
C GLU A 384 -29.14 3.20 28.42
N TYR A 385 -28.03 2.93 27.72
CA TYR A 385 -26.71 2.74 28.32
C TYR A 385 -26.27 3.97 29.14
N LEU A 386 -26.39 5.17 28.55
CA LEU A 386 -26.04 6.42 29.22
C LEU A 386 -26.98 6.71 30.40
N ASN A 387 -28.28 6.44 30.26
CA ASN A 387 -29.26 6.62 31.35
C ASN A 387 -28.99 5.68 32.54
N LYS A 388 -28.40 4.51 32.30
CA LYS A 388 -27.98 3.56 33.35
C LYS A 388 -26.64 3.94 34.01
N GLY A 389 -26.05 5.09 33.65
CA GLY A 389 -24.78 5.58 34.19
C GLY A 389 -23.55 5.14 33.42
N GLY A 390 -23.71 4.56 32.23
CA GLY A 390 -22.60 4.26 31.33
C GLY A 390 -21.89 5.53 30.83
N PHE A 391 -20.63 5.39 30.41
CA PHE A 391 -19.81 6.50 29.93
C PHE A 391 -19.37 6.28 28.48
N LEU A 392 -19.54 7.29 27.63
CA LEU A 392 -19.08 7.29 26.24
C LEU A 392 -17.98 8.33 26.05
N MET A 393 -16.81 7.89 25.59
CA MET A 393 -15.77 8.76 25.07
C MET A 393 -15.82 8.77 23.54
N ALA A 394 -15.98 9.95 22.94
CA ALA A 394 -15.97 10.15 21.50
C ALA A 394 -14.78 11.03 21.09
N GLU A 395 -13.95 10.56 20.17
CA GLU A 395 -12.77 11.28 19.66
C GLU A 395 -12.79 11.35 18.13
N ALA A 396 -12.83 12.57 17.59
CA ALA A 396 -12.53 12.80 16.18
C ALA A 396 -11.03 12.58 15.94
N CYS A 397 -10.68 11.59 15.12
CA CYS A 397 -9.30 11.26 14.84
C CYS A 397 -8.72 12.10 13.69
N CYS A 398 -7.40 12.13 13.60
CA CYS A 398 -6.66 12.73 12.48
C CYS A 398 -6.89 14.24 12.23
N GLY A 399 -7.51 14.96 13.18
CA GLY A 399 -7.62 16.43 13.19
C GLY A 399 -8.53 17.01 12.11
N ARG A 400 -9.59 16.29 11.75
CA ARG A 400 -10.52 16.63 10.67
C ARG A 400 -11.96 16.50 11.11
#